data_AF-A0A7C3APH4-F1
#
_entry.id   AF-A0A7C3APH4-F1
#
_cell.length_a   1.000
_cell.length_b   1.000
_cell.length_c   1.000
_cell.angle_alpha   90.00
_cell.angle_beta   90.00
_cell.angle_gamma   90.00
#
_symmetry.space_group_name_H-M   'P 1'
#
loop_
_entity.id
_entity.type
_entity.pdbx_description
1 polymer ?
#
loop_
_entity_poly.entity_id
_entity_poly.type
_entity_poly.pdbx_seq_one_letter_code
_entity_poly.pdbx_strand_id
1 'polypeptide(L)' 'MPEHAALDEIVIARAVAAAVRAVPGVAEASPGRLTTATYGPGQVVRGVGVARAGGLLDIDIHLIAIYG' A
#
# COMPACT_ATOMS: atom_id res chain seq x y z
N MET A 1 -6.18 27.81 -4.18
CA MET A 1 -4.99 26.92 -4.20
C MET A 1 -5.33 25.79 -5.15
N PRO A 2 -4.47 25.43 -6.12
CA PRO A 2 -4.85 24.42 -7.10
C PRO A 2 -5.11 23.12 -6.34
N GLU A 3 -6.32 22.62 -6.50
CA GLU A 3 -6.75 21.31 -6.06
C GLU A 3 -5.77 20.29 -6.62
N HIS A 4 -4.73 19.93 -5.86
CA HIS A 4 -4.06 18.68 -6.14
C HIS A 4 -5.14 17.65 -5.83
N ALA A 5 -5.80 17.12 -6.88
CA ALA A 5 -6.78 16.07 -6.76
C ALA A 5 -6.16 15.01 -5.83
N ALA A 6 -6.68 14.95 -4.60
CA ALA A 6 -6.02 14.20 -3.56
C ALA A 6 -6.21 12.72 -3.88
N LEU A 7 -5.27 12.13 -4.63
CA LEU A 7 -5.30 10.75 -5.13
C LEU A 7 -5.87 9.81 -4.07
N ASP A 8 -6.95 9.11 -4.42
CA ASP A 8 -7.61 8.17 -3.50
C ASP A 8 -6.58 7.19 -2.92
N GLU A 9 -6.71 6.90 -1.62
CA GLU A 9 -5.77 6.07 -0.87
C GLU A 9 -5.55 4.71 -1.54
N ILE A 10 -6.58 4.16 -2.19
CA ILE A 10 -6.49 2.92 -2.98
C ILE A 10 -5.57 3.04 -4.20
N VAL A 11 -5.55 4.20 -4.88
CA VAL A 11 -4.69 4.42 -6.05
C VAL A 11 -3.24 4.46 -5.60
N ILE A 12 -2.98 5.17 -4.49
CA ILE A 12 -1.68 5.19 -3.85
C ILE A 12 -1.27 3.78 -3.43
N ALA A 13 -2.15 3.04 -2.76
CA ALA A 13 -1.87 1.68 -2.30
C ALA A 13 -1.52 0.74 -3.46
N ARG A 14 -2.24 0.83 -4.58
CA ARG A 14 -1.96 0.04 -5.80
C ARG A 14 -0.59 0.41 -6.40
N ALA A 15 -0.27 1.70 -6.47
CA ALA A 15 1.01 2.17 -6.98
C ALA A 15 2.18 1.69 -6.10
N VAL A 16 2.05 1.83 -4.78
CA VAL A 16 3.03 1.33 -3.82
C VAL A 16 3.18 -0.18 -3.92
N ALA A 17 2.08 -0.95 -4.00
CA ALA A 17 2.14 -2.40 -4.16
C ALA A 17 2.87 -2.82 -5.45
N ALA A 18 2.66 -2.10 -6.55
CA ALA A 18 3.39 -2.33 -7.80
C ALA A 18 4.88 -2.01 -7.66
N ALA A 19 5.22 -0.89 -7.02
CA ALA A 19 6.60 -0.49 -6.78
C ALA A 19 7.35 -1.48 -5.88
N VAL A 20 6.73 -1.92 -4.78
CA VAL A 20 7.32 -2.90 -3.84
C VAL A 20 7.62 -4.22 -4.55
N ARG A 21 6.71 -4.71 -5.41
CA ARG A 21 6.95 -5.93 -6.21
C ARG A 21 8.09 -5.81 -7.21
N ALA A 22 8.43 -4.59 -7.62
CA ALA A 22 9.54 -4.36 -8.54
C ALA A 22 10.91 -4.32 -7.85
N VAL A 23 10.95 -4.30 -6.50
CA VAL A 23 12.22 -4.27 -5.75
C VAL A 23 12.89 -5.66 -5.82
N PRO A 24 14.15 -5.75 -6.29
CA PRO A 24 14.89 -7.00 -6.29
C PRO A 24 14.96 -7.62 -4.88
N GLY A 25 14.69 -8.92 -4.80
CA GLY A 25 14.65 -9.66 -3.53
C GLY A 25 13.28 -9.66 -2.83
N VAL A 26 12.27 -8.95 -3.34
CA VAL A 26 10.88 -9.10 -2.88
C VAL A 26 10.23 -10.31 -3.58
N ALA A 27 9.76 -11.28 -2.79
CA ALA A 27 9.01 -12.43 -3.28
C ALA A 27 7.56 -12.05 -3.55
N GLU A 28 6.91 -11.47 -2.54
CA GLU A 28 5.51 -11.08 -2.59
C GLU A 28 5.16 -9.99 -1.57
N ALA A 29 4.07 -9.28 -1.85
CA ALA A 29 3.40 -8.45 -0.87
C ALA A 29 2.54 -9.36 0.03
N SER A 30 2.91 -9.45 1.31
CA SER A 30 2.23 -10.32 2.26
C SER A 30 1.04 -9.60 2.88
N PRO A 31 -0.12 -10.24 3.06
CA PRO A 31 -1.23 -9.62 3.78
C PRO A 31 -0.90 -9.27 5.24
N GLY A 32 0.26 -9.67 5.76
CA GLY A 32 0.63 -9.51 7.16
C GLY A 32 -0.24 -10.35 8.10
N ARG A 33 0.01 -10.22 9.40
CA ARG A 33 -0.79 -10.89 10.44
C ARG A 33 -2.15 -10.20 10.68
N LEU A 34 -2.28 -8.96 10.22
CA LEU A 34 -3.48 -8.13 10.29
C LEU A 34 -3.72 -7.60 8.87
N THR A 35 -4.91 -7.86 8.33
CA THR A 35 -5.35 -7.44 6.99
C THR A 35 -4.89 -6.02 6.66
N THR A 36 -4.09 -5.88 5.61
CA THR A 36 -3.33 -4.65 5.28
C THR A 36 -4.17 -3.57 4.57
N ALA A 37 -5.38 -3.34 5.06
CA ALA A 37 -6.37 -2.33 4.66
C ALA A 37 -7.37 -2.72 3.54
N THR A 38 -8.63 -2.39 3.84
CA THR A 38 -9.79 -2.40 2.94
C THR A 38 -10.14 -0.94 2.64
N TYR A 39 -10.13 -0.56 1.37
CA TYR A 39 -10.33 0.84 0.93
C TYR A 39 -11.79 1.14 0.53
N GLY A 40 -12.68 0.17 0.74
CA GLY A 40 -14.08 0.21 0.36
C GLY A 40 -14.62 -1.19 0.04
N PRO A 41 -15.93 -1.35 -0.24
CA PRO A 41 -16.53 -2.65 -0.57
C PRO A 41 -15.81 -3.32 -1.75
N GLY A 42 -15.22 -4.50 -1.51
CA GLY A 42 -14.48 -5.27 -2.53
C GLY A 42 -13.13 -4.69 -2.94
N GLN A 43 -12.70 -3.58 -2.33
CA GLN A 43 -11.46 -2.90 -2.66
C GLN A 43 -10.36 -3.24 -1.66
N VAL A 44 -9.54 -4.22 -2.01
CA VAL A 44 -8.46 -4.73 -1.14
C VAL A 44 -7.13 -4.65 -1.85
N VAL A 45 -6.12 -4.08 -1.19
CA VAL A 45 -4.71 -4.15 -1.61
C VAL A 45 -3.95 -4.87 -0.51
N ARG A 46 -3.47 -6.09 -0.80
CA ARG A 46 -2.75 -6.89 0.20
C ARG A 46 -1.33 -6.36 0.39
N GLY A 47 -0.89 -6.28 1.64
CA GLY A 47 0.45 -5.88 2.02
C GLY A 47 0.74 -4.39 1.95
N VAL A 48 -0.26 -3.54 1.66
CA VAL A 48 -0.08 -2.09 1.64
C VAL A 48 -1.28 -1.40 2.26
N GLY A 49 -1.07 -0.78 3.42
CA GLY A 49 -1.99 0.14 4.07
C GLY A 49 -1.65 1.59 3.75
N VAL A 50 -2.66 2.40 3.44
CA VAL A 50 -2.53 3.85 3.21
C VAL A 50 -3.63 4.54 4.01
N ALA A 51 -3.25 5.51 4.84
CA ALA A 51 -4.18 6.31 5.62
C ALA A 51 -3.75 7.77 5.64
N ARG A 52 -4.74 8.67 5.77
CA ARG A 52 -4.48 10.09 6.02
C ARG A 52 -4.72 10.43 7.49
N ALA A 53 -3.69 10.95 8.16
CA ALA A 53 -3.79 11.40 9.55
C ALA A 53 -3.04 12.72 9.73
N GLY A 54 -3.72 13.74 10.28
CA GLY A 54 -3.09 15.03 10.56
C GLY A 54 -2.53 15.78 9.33
N GLY A 55 -3.08 15.55 8.14
CA GLY A 55 -2.58 16.13 6.89
C GLY A 55 -1.35 15.41 6.31
N LEU A 56 -0.90 14.34 6.96
CA LEU A 56 0.16 13.45 6.48
C LEU A 56 -0.44 12.21 5.84
N LEU A 57 0.35 11.59 4.97
CA LEU A 57 0.07 10.28 4.39
C LEU A 57 0.91 9.25 5.13
N ASP A 58 0.23 8.33 5.80
CA ASP A 58 0.83 7.19 6.48
C ASP A 58 0.75 5.96 5.56
N ILE A 59 1.86 5.24 5.40
CA ILE A 59 1.98 4.10 4.48
C ILE A 59 2.69 2.95 5.17
N ASP A 60 1.95 1.86 5.39
CA ASP A 60 2.47 0.61 5.93
C ASP A 60 2.65 -0.42 4.82
N ILE A 61 3.84 -1.04 4.75
CA ILE A 61 4.16 -2.05 3.75
C ILE A 61 4.56 -3.36 4.45
N HIS A 62 3.94 -4.46 4.04
CA HIS A 62 4.27 -5.81 4.48
C HIS A 62 4.65 -6.66 3.27
N LEU A 63 5.87 -7.19 3.29
CA LEU A 63 6.43 -7.99 2.23
C LEU A 63 7.13 -9.22 2.77
N ILE A 64 7.26 -10.23 1.91
CA ILE A 64 8.15 -11.36 2.11
C ILE A 64 9.31 -11.17 1.14
N ALA A 65 10.52 -11.22 1.67
CA ALA A 65 11.74 -11.16 0.88
C ALA A 65 12.34 -12.56 0.71
N ILE A 66 13.00 -12.78 -0.44
CA ILE A 66 13.82 -13.97 -0.70
C ILE A 66 15.25 -13.61 -0.33
N TYR A 67 15.80 -14.32 0.66
CA TYR A 67 17.22 -14.31 0.96
C TYR A 67 17.74 -15.73 0.79
N GLY A 68 18.79 -15.85 -0.03
CA GLY A 68 19.57 -17.07 -0.22
C GLY A 68 21.00 -16.87 0.25
#